data_AF-A0A351A5U3-F1
#
_entry.id   AF-A0A351A5U3-F1
#
_cell.length_a   1.000
_cell.length_b   1.000
_cell.length_c   1.000
_cell.angle_alpha   90.00
_cell.angle_beta   90.00
_cell.angle_gamma   90.00
#
_symmetry.space_group_name_H-M   'P 1'
#
loop_
_entity.id
_entity.type
_entity.pdbx_description
1 polymer ?
#
loop_
_entity_poly.entity_id
_entity_poly.type
_entity_poly.pdbx_seq_one_letter_code
_entity_poly.pdbx_strand_id
1 'polypeptide(L)'
;LEISAQAHKDMVAAVAPYVDTSISKTVNVPEDYPYAEFEDLYLTAWKAGLKGLATYRPNNVLGSVLSVTPTAEQKQPHDVEIADANKRLSIKNLPAPVLSSLRWPGRPDLPDGNLAWTYMLNTPSGGFALFVGQVGNNGGSFPFEVWVNGADQPRGLGAVAKTLSMDMRANDRGWLKLKLDTLARTVGERSFEMPFPPHGEKKLVPGVVSAFAQAVNYRCEKLGVFDKEDDSNSVLDTLFSLEEPKTGTDGTLSWTVDIYNPATGEDFVLGLKEITLPDGVTRPYSVWLSGNYPRALDGLTRILSLDMRVMDPAWIGMKLRKLLDYPEPLGDFMAFVPGTRRQQNWPSTVAYLAQLIIHRYAMLGVLDEKGYPTREMGILESPRDDNEPKLMQGALCNECGNHTVIRKDGCDFCTACGAVGTCG
;
A
#
# COMPACT_ATOMS: atom_id res chain seq x y z
N LEU A 1 3.34 -6.49 -42.28
CA LEU A 1 4.12 -5.24 -42.44
C LEU A 1 3.60 -4.52 -43.69
N GLU A 2 3.45 -3.19 -43.65
CA GLU A 2 2.95 -2.40 -44.80
C GLU A 2 4.01 -2.16 -45.89
N ILE A 3 5.30 -2.30 -45.54
CA ILE A 3 6.44 -2.16 -46.45
C ILE A 3 7.23 -3.47 -46.45
N SER A 4 7.61 -3.97 -47.63
CA SER A 4 8.38 -5.21 -47.76
C SER A 4 9.84 -5.04 -47.34
N ALA A 5 10.49 -6.12 -46.89
CA ALA A 5 11.91 -6.10 -46.52
C ALA A 5 12.80 -5.67 -47.69
N GLN A 6 12.46 -6.09 -48.92
CA GLN A 6 13.14 -5.67 -50.14
C GLN A 6 13.01 -4.17 -50.39
N ALA A 7 11.81 -3.59 -50.24
CA ALA A 7 11.60 -2.16 -50.41
C ALA A 7 12.35 -1.33 -49.36
N HIS A 8 12.44 -1.81 -48.11
CA HIS A 8 13.27 -1.20 -47.09
C HIS A 8 14.76 -1.17 -47.49
N LYS A 9 15.30 -2.28 -47.98
CA LYS A 9 16.69 -2.39 -48.45
C LYS A 9 16.94 -1.52 -49.68
N ASP A 10 16.03 -1.53 -50.66
CA ASP A 10 16.19 -0.79 -51.91
C ASP A 10 16.16 0.72 -51.69
N MET A 11 15.40 1.19 -50.69
CA MET A 11 15.45 2.59 -50.25
C MET A 11 16.84 2.97 -49.71
N VAL A 12 17.46 2.09 -48.91
CA VAL A 12 18.82 2.31 -48.40
C VAL A 12 19.83 2.32 -49.56
N ALA A 13 19.67 1.40 -50.52
CA ALA A 13 20.53 1.33 -51.70
C ALA A 13 20.43 2.57 -52.59
N ALA A 14 19.25 3.17 -52.72
CA ALA A 14 19.06 4.39 -53.51
C ALA A 14 19.80 5.60 -52.92
N VAL A 15 19.90 5.69 -51.59
CA VAL A 15 20.53 6.83 -50.89
C VAL A 15 22.03 6.60 -50.66
N ALA A 16 22.48 5.34 -50.59
CA ALA A 16 23.86 4.98 -50.27
C ALA A 16 24.96 5.68 -51.12
N PRO A 17 24.80 5.94 -52.44
CA PRO A 17 25.80 6.65 -53.24
C PRO A 17 26.07 8.09 -52.78
N TYR A 18 25.13 8.69 -52.05
CA TYR A 18 25.21 10.06 -51.56
C TYR A 18 25.70 10.16 -50.10
N VAL A 19 26.08 9.02 -49.49
CA VAL A 19 26.52 8.94 -48.10
C VAL A 19 27.96 8.38 -48.04
N ASP A 20 28.88 9.21 -47.58
CA ASP A 20 30.31 8.87 -47.42
C ASP A 20 30.55 7.81 -46.32
N THR A 21 29.68 7.77 -45.32
CA THR A 21 29.66 6.84 -44.18
C THR A 21 28.58 5.75 -44.33
N SER A 22 28.20 5.03 -43.27
CA SER A 22 27.14 3.99 -43.29
C SER A 22 25.77 4.57 -42.90
N ILE A 23 24.69 3.86 -43.27
CA ILE A 23 23.31 4.26 -42.98
C ILE A 23 22.74 3.39 -41.86
N SER A 24 22.35 4.01 -40.74
CA SER A 24 21.64 3.32 -39.65
C SER A 24 20.15 3.20 -39.97
N LYS A 25 19.77 2.09 -40.63
CA LYS A 25 18.38 1.78 -40.95
C LYS A 25 18.07 0.32 -40.69
N THR A 26 17.04 0.09 -39.88
CA THR A 26 16.49 -1.25 -39.64
C THR A 26 15.58 -1.68 -40.79
N VAL A 27 15.81 -2.86 -41.33
CA VAL A 27 14.90 -3.57 -42.25
C VAL A 27 14.01 -4.48 -41.41
N ASN A 28 12.72 -4.13 -41.32
CA ASN A 28 11.75 -4.96 -40.61
C ASN A 28 11.37 -6.16 -41.47
N VAL A 29 11.43 -7.34 -40.86
CA VAL A 29 11.16 -8.63 -41.52
C VAL A 29 9.96 -9.29 -40.82
N PRO A 30 8.96 -9.82 -41.55
CA PRO A 30 7.84 -10.56 -40.96
C PRO A 30 8.29 -11.78 -40.13
N GLU A 31 7.49 -12.17 -39.14
CA GLU A 31 7.75 -13.36 -38.33
C GLU A 31 7.77 -14.63 -39.19
N ASP A 32 6.92 -14.71 -40.21
CA ASP A 32 6.77 -15.83 -41.14
C ASP A 32 7.67 -15.74 -42.39
N TYR A 33 8.67 -14.84 -42.39
CA TYR A 33 9.51 -14.62 -43.57
C TYR A 33 10.36 -15.86 -43.93
N PRO A 34 10.33 -16.34 -45.19
CA PRO A 34 11.06 -17.53 -45.60
C PRO A 34 12.57 -17.39 -45.43
N TYR A 35 13.24 -18.47 -44.98
CA TYR A 35 14.69 -18.47 -44.77
C TYR A 35 15.47 -18.12 -46.05
N ALA A 36 15.09 -18.70 -47.19
CA ALA A 36 15.76 -18.45 -48.46
C ALA A 36 15.67 -16.98 -48.90
N GLU A 37 14.52 -16.33 -48.65
CA GLU A 37 14.34 -14.90 -48.93
C GLU A 37 15.11 -14.02 -47.93
N PHE A 38 15.23 -14.48 -46.68
CA PHE A 38 16.03 -13.79 -45.66
C PHE A 38 17.53 -13.83 -45.98
N GLU A 39 18.02 -14.96 -46.46
CA GLU A 39 19.40 -15.12 -46.94
C GLU A 39 19.65 -14.23 -48.17
N ASP A 40 18.76 -14.28 -49.16
CA ASP A 40 18.88 -13.48 -50.38
C ASP A 40 18.82 -11.97 -50.11
N LEU A 41 18.11 -11.53 -49.08
CA LEU A 41 18.10 -10.13 -48.64
C LEU A 41 19.51 -9.60 -48.30
N TYR A 42 20.35 -10.40 -47.62
CA TYR A 42 21.74 -10.03 -47.35
C TYR A 42 22.61 -10.07 -48.61
N LEU A 43 22.42 -11.09 -49.46
CA LEU A 43 23.17 -11.22 -50.70
C LEU A 43 22.87 -10.06 -51.66
N THR A 44 21.62 -9.64 -51.77
CA THR A 44 21.19 -8.52 -52.61
C THR A 44 21.62 -7.17 -52.02
N ALA A 45 21.68 -7.03 -50.70
CA ALA A 45 22.25 -5.86 -50.03
C ALA A 45 23.76 -5.71 -50.32
N TRP A 46 24.50 -6.81 -50.23
CA TRP A 46 25.93 -6.84 -50.56
C TRP A 46 26.18 -6.51 -52.04
N LYS A 47 25.43 -7.14 -52.96
CA LYS A 47 25.50 -6.84 -54.41
C LYS A 47 25.16 -5.38 -54.74
N ALA A 48 24.30 -4.74 -53.94
CA ALA A 48 23.94 -3.33 -54.08
C ALA A 48 24.99 -2.36 -53.48
N GLY A 49 26.10 -2.87 -52.94
CA GLY A 49 27.18 -2.04 -52.39
C GLY A 49 26.86 -1.44 -51.01
N LEU A 50 25.89 -1.98 -50.29
CA LEU A 50 25.56 -1.49 -48.94
C LEU A 50 26.69 -1.83 -47.95
N LYS A 51 27.09 -0.84 -47.15
CA LYS A 51 28.15 -0.95 -46.14
C LYS A 51 27.71 -1.72 -44.89
N GLY A 52 26.41 -1.96 -44.72
CA GLY A 52 25.81 -2.71 -43.61
C GLY A 52 24.30 -2.85 -43.77
N LEU A 53 23.71 -3.85 -43.10
CA LEU A 53 22.28 -4.10 -43.07
C LEU A 53 21.88 -4.61 -41.68
N ALA A 54 20.95 -3.92 -41.01
CA ALA A 54 20.39 -4.37 -39.74
C ALA A 54 18.97 -4.89 -39.98
N THR A 55 18.68 -6.15 -39.63
CA THR A 55 17.33 -6.72 -39.72
C THR A 55 16.70 -6.83 -38.34
N TYR A 56 15.39 -6.62 -38.27
CA TYR A 56 14.61 -6.89 -37.07
C TYR A 56 13.45 -7.80 -37.43
N ARG A 57 13.42 -8.99 -36.84
CA ARG A 57 12.36 -9.98 -36.98
C ARG A 57 11.66 -10.11 -35.63
N PRO A 58 10.36 -9.80 -35.52
CA PRO A 58 9.62 -10.01 -34.29
C PRO A 58 9.56 -11.52 -34.00
N ASN A 59 9.61 -11.87 -32.72
CA ASN A 59 9.31 -13.21 -32.24
C ASN A 59 8.55 -13.10 -30.91
N ASN A 60 8.05 -14.23 -30.41
CA ASN A 60 7.32 -14.35 -29.14
C ASN A 60 8.06 -13.84 -27.88
N VAL A 61 9.36 -13.54 -27.96
CA VAL A 61 10.16 -12.97 -26.86
C VAL A 61 10.55 -11.51 -27.12
N LEU A 62 10.74 -11.11 -28.38
CA LEU A 62 11.26 -9.81 -28.80
C LEU A 62 10.16 -8.80 -29.12
N GLY A 63 8.89 -9.21 -29.12
CA GLY A 63 7.73 -8.37 -29.46
C GLY A 63 7.84 -7.81 -30.88
N SER A 64 6.96 -6.87 -31.23
CA SER A 64 7.12 -6.04 -32.43
C SER A 64 7.33 -4.58 -32.00
N VAL A 65 8.46 -3.97 -32.39
CA VAL A 65 8.79 -2.57 -32.05
C VAL A 65 7.75 -1.56 -32.58
N LEU A 66 6.98 -1.92 -33.62
CA LEU A 66 5.92 -1.10 -34.20
C LEU A 66 4.68 -1.96 -34.46
N SER A 67 3.80 -2.12 -33.46
CA SER A 67 2.42 -2.57 -33.69
C SER A 67 1.46 -1.37 -33.62
N VAL A 68 0.51 -1.31 -34.54
CA VAL A 68 -0.60 -0.33 -34.51
C VAL A 68 -1.79 -0.87 -33.72
N THR A 69 -1.74 -2.14 -33.32
CA THR A 69 -2.72 -2.76 -32.43
C THR A 69 -2.09 -2.87 -31.05
N PRO A 70 -2.70 -2.28 -30.00
CA PRO A 70 -2.25 -2.52 -28.64
C PRO A 70 -2.58 -3.98 -28.30
N THR A 71 -1.60 -4.86 -28.45
CA THR A 71 -1.65 -6.14 -27.76
C THR A 71 -1.44 -5.80 -26.29
N ALA A 72 -2.54 -5.55 -25.59
CA ALA A 72 -2.55 -5.54 -24.14
C ALA A 72 -2.28 -6.98 -23.70
N GLU A 73 -1.02 -7.41 -23.75
CA GLU A 73 -0.56 -8.45 -22.85
C GLU A 73 -0.57 -7.82 -21.46
N GLN A 74 -1.74 -7.90 -20.82
CA GLN A 74 -1.85 -7.76 -19.39
C GLN A 74 -0.86 -8.75 -18.78
N LYS A 75 0.23 -8.24 -18.21
CA LYS A 75 1.06 -9.04 -17.30
C LYS A 75 0.11 -9.69 -16.32
N GLN A 76 0.10 -11.02 -16.29
CA GLN A 76 -0.74 -11.76 -15.36
C GLN A 76 -0.47 -11.23 -13.95
N PRO A 77 -1.51 -10.98 -13.14
CA PRO A 77 -1.31 -10.65 -11.74
C PRO A 77 -0.42 -11.72 -11.12
N HIS A 78 0.54 -11.31 -10.28
CA HIS A 78 1.45 -12.20 -9.55
C HIS A 78 0.72 -13.43 -8.99
N ASP A 79 1.44 -14.56 -8.86
CA ASP A 79 1.01 -15.83 -8.23
C ASP A 79 0.61 -15.65 -6.74
N VAL A 80 -0.46 -14.90 -6.54
CA VAL A 80 -1.11 -14.63 -5.27
C VAL A 80 -2.50 -15.22 -5.38
N GLU A 81 -2.65 -16.44 -4.87
CA GLU A 81 -3.96 -17.06 -4.80
C GLU A 81 -4.79 -16.38 -3.70
N ILE A 82 -5.83 -15.65 -4.11
CA ILE A 82 -6.83 -15.11 -3.18
C ILE A 82 -7.86 -16.22 -2.87
N ALA A 83 -7.42 -17.25 -2.12
CA ALA A 83 -8.25 -18.42 -1.79
C ALA A 83 -9.50 -18.08 -0.96
N ASP A 84 -9.45 -16.96 -0.22
CA ASP A 84 -10.50 -16.42 0.65
C ASP A 84 -10.96 -15.02 0.21
N ALA A 85 -11.06 -14.81 -1.11
CA ALA A 85 -11.85 -13.69 -1.64
C ALA A 85 -13.24 -13.79 -1.00
N ASN A 86 -13.69 -12.73 -0.34
CA ASN A 86 -14.90 -12.71 0.47
C ASN A 86 -16.07 -13.34 -0.32
N LYS A 87 -16.40 -14.62 -0.07
CA LYS A 87 -17.33 -15.44 -0.89
C LYS A 87 -18.78 -14.94 -0.83
N ARG A 88 -19.02 -13.82 -0.13
CA ARG A 88 -20.25 -13.02 -0.13
C ARG A 88 -20.38 -12.04 -1.30
N LEU A 89 -19.41 -11.97 -2.22
CA LEU A 89 -19.49 -11.14 -3.43
C LEU A 89 -20.48 -11.73 -4.47
N SER A 90 -21.78 -11.74 -4.14
CA SER A 90 -22.75 -11.20 -5.08
C SER A 90 -22.89 -9.73 -4.72
N ILE A 91 -22.23 -8.84 -5.45
CA ILE A 91 -22.40 -7.39 -5.29
C ILE A 91 -23.84 -7.07 -5.68
N LYS A 92 -24.78 -7.16 -4.73
CA LYS A 92 -26.18 -6.79 -4.97
C LYS A 92 -26.34 -5.28 -5.14
N ASN A 93 -25.44 -4.49 -4.53
CA ASN A 93 -25.36 -3.05 -4.63
C ASN A 93 -23.89 -2.62 -4.58
N LEU A 94 -23.53 -1.56 -5.31
CA LEU A 94 -22.25 -0.86 -5.14
C LEU A 94 -22.12 -0.46 -3.65
N PRO A 95 -21.05 -0.85 -2.95
CA PRO A 95 -20.90 -0.49 -1.54
C PRO A 95 -20.89 1.04 -1.41
N ALA A 96 -21.60 1.56 -0.40
CA ALA A 96 -21.49 2.96 -0.02
C ALA A 96 -20.01 3.28 0.32
N PRO A 97 -19.53 4.53 0.11
CA PRO A 97 -18.13 4.87 0.36
C PRO A 97 -17.74 4.45 1.78
N VAL A 98 -16.58 3.80 1.96
CA VAL A 98 -16.20 3.25 3.27
C VAL A 98 -16.15 4.36 4.31
N LEU A 99 -15.79 5.58 3.92
CA LEU A 99 -15.80 6.75 4.80
C LEU A 99 -17.21 7.15 5.29
N SER A 100 -18.28 6.83 4.55
CA SER A 100 -19.66 7.03 5.01
C SER A 100 -20.04 6.09 6.16
N SER A 101 -19.28 5.02 6.39
CA SER A 101 -19.43 4.17 7.57
C SER A 101 -18.93 4.82 8.85
N LEU A 102 -18.17 5.92 8.77
CA LEU A 102 -17.67 6.61 9.96
C LEU A 102 -18.84 7.26 10.69
N ARG A 103 -19.13 6.76 11.90
CA ARG A 103 -20.05 7.42 12.82
C ARG A 103 -19.52 8.80 13.22
N TRP A 104 -18.19 8.90 13.38
CA TRP A 104 -17.50 10.18 13.57
C TRP A 104 -16.22 10.26 12.74
N PRO A 105 -16.15 11.18 11.75
CA PRO A 105 -14.92 11.43 10.99
C PRO A 105 -13.75 11.94 11.86
N GLY A 106 -14.08 12.60 12.97
CA GLY A 106 -13.15 13.15 13.96
C GLY A 106 -13.48 12.69 15.38
N ARG A 107 -12.70 13.16 16.35
CA ARG A 107 -13.07 12.99 17.77
C ARG A 107 -14.34 13.81 18.02
N PRO A 108 -15.43 13.24 18.58
CA PRO A 108 -16.62 14.01 18.92
C PRO A 108 -16.30 15.06 19.99
N ASP A 109 -16.91 16.24 19.87
CA ASP A 109 -16.85 17.27 20.90
C ASP A 109 -17.90 16.98 21.98
N LEU A 110 -17.45 16.89 23.23
CA LEU A 110 -18.26 16.49 24.37
C LEU A 110 -18.05 17.54 25.48
N PRO A 111 -18.91 18.57 25.57
CA PRO A 111 -18.71 19.71 26.48
C PRO A 111 -18.62 19.33 27.96
N ASP A 112 -19.31 18.26 28.37
CA ASP A 112 -19.30 17.74 29.75
C ASP A 112 -18.16 16.72 29.98
N GLY A 113 -17.22 16.63 29.04
CA GLY A 113 -16.19 15.60 29.00
C GLY A 113 -16.72 14.24 28.52
N ASN A 114 -15.82 13.26 28.48
CA ASN A 114 -16.14 11.90 28.09
C ASN A 114 -15.99 10.94 29.27
N LEU A 115 -16.97 10.04 29.44
CA LEU A 115 -16.83 8.92 30.37
C LEU A 115 -15.73 7.98 29.84
N ALA A 116 -14.79 7.62 30.70
CA ALA A 116 -13.72 6.70 30.35
C ALA A 116 -13.56 5.61 31.41
N TRP A 117 -13.48 4.36 30.96
CA TRP A 117 -13.09 3.26 31.82
C TRP A 117 -11.57 3.16 31.83
N THR A 118 -10.99 3.18 33.03
CA THR A 118 -9.54 3.11 33.23
C THR A 118 -9.14 1.74 33.79
N TYR A 119 -8.07 1.17 33.28
CA TYR A 119 -7.51 -0.08 33.75
C TYR A 119 -5.98 -0.04 33.75
N MET A 120 -5.36 -0.51 34.84
CA MET A 120 -3.90 -0.51 35.00
C MET A 120 -3.31 -1.78 34.40
N LEU A 121 -2.50 -1.62 33.35
CA LEU A 121 -1.70 -2.70 32.77
C LEU A 121 -0.32 -2.70 33.40
N ASN A 122 -0.03 -3.75 34.17
CA ASN A 122 1.29 -4.00 34.73
C ASN A 122 2.03 -4.98 33.82
N THR A 123 3.03 -4.47 33.10
CA THR A 123 3.86 -5.27 32.20
C THR A 123 5.23 -5.51 32.82
N PRO A 124 6.03 -6.45 32.31
CA PRO A 124 7.42 -6.65 32.78
C PRO A 124 8.29 -5.39 32.66
N SER A 125 7.96 -4.49 31.73
CA SER A 125 8.68 -3.24 31.49
C SER A 125 8.21 -2.08 32.36
N GLY A 126 7.10 -2.25 33.09
CA GLY A 126 6.49 -1.23 33.95
C GLY A 126 4.98 -1.10 33.77
N GLY A 127 4.39 -0.18 34.53
CA GLY A 127 2.95 -0.01 34.65
C GLY A 127 2.44 1.22 33.89
N PHE A 128 1.32 1.08 33.18
CA PHE A 128 0.65 2.22 32.55
C PHE A 128 -0.88 2.05 32.58
N ALA A 129 -1.58 3.18 32.45
CA ALA A 129 -3.03 3.23 32.41
C ALA A 129 -3.55 3.09 30.98
N LEU A 130 -4.51 2.20 30.79
CA LEU A 130 -5.36 2.07 29.62
C LEU A 130 -6.68 2.79 29.87
N PHE A 131 -7.12 3.61 28.93
CA PHE A 131 -8.41 4.28 28.97
C PHE A 131 -9.24 3.88 27.76
N VAL A 132 -10.51 3.55 28.00
CA VAL A 132 -11.51 3.33 26.95
C VAL A 132 -12.60 4.38 27.12
N GLY A 133 -12.59 5.37 26.24
CA GLY A 133 -13.57 6.45 26.18
C GLY A 133 -14.87 5.95 25.53
N GLN A 134 -15.99 6.31 26.16
CA GLN A 134 -17.32 5.90 25.72
C GLN A 134 -18.30 7.06 25.70
N VAL A 135 -19.32 6.92 24.86
CA VAL A 135 -20.49 7.79 24.80
C VAL A 135 -21.76 6.97 24.98
N GLY A 136 -22.77 7.53 25.63
CA GLY A 136 -24.07 6.89 25.77
C GLY A 136 -25.12 7.79 26.40
N ASN A 137 -26.36 7.68 25.90
CA ASN A 137 -27.59 8.14 26.57
C ASN A 137 -28.74 7.19 26.18
N ASN A 138 -29.61 6.85 27.15
CA ASN A 138 -30.84 6.05 27.06
C ASN A 138 -31.02 5.18 25.78
N GLY A 139 -30.20 4.13 25.63
CA GLY A 139 -30.30 3.17 24.50
C GLY A 139 -29.06 2.31 24.23
N GLY A 140 -27.92 2.65 24.84
CA GLY A 140 -26.68 1.86 24.81
C GLY A 140 -25.43 2.72 25.03
N SER A 141 -24.35 2.11 25.49
CA SER A 141 -23.02 2.75 25.57
C SER A 141 -22.14 2.24 24.44
N PHE A 142 -21.32 3.11 23.87
CA PHE A 142 -20.47 2.79 22.73
C PHE A 142 -19.06 3.36 22.93
N PRO A 143 -18.00 2.55 22.74
CA PRO A 143 -16.63 3.04 22.80
C PRO A 143 -16.30 3.85 21.53
N PHE A 144 -15.65 5.00 21.67
CA PHE A 144 -15.29 5.83 20.51
C PHE A 144 -13.79 6.17 20.47
N GLU A 145 -13.05 5.92 21.55
CA GLU A 145 -11.61 6.08 21.58
C GLU A 145 -10.98 5.22 22.67
N VAL A 146 -9.70 4.93 22.47
CA VAL A 146 -8.83 4.23 23.39
C VAL A 146 -7.47 4.88 23.37
N TRP A 147 -6.88 5.10 24.54
CA TRP A 147 -5.53 5.61 24.64
C TRP A 147 -4.82 5.01 25.84
N VAL A 148 -3.50 5.13 25.84
CA VAL A 148 -2.63 4.72 26.93
C VAL A 148 -1.93 5.95 27.49
N ASN A 149 -1.64 5.93 28.78
CA ASN A 149 -0.86 6.96 29.45
C ASN A 149 -0.03 6.34 30.57
N GLY A 150 1.23 6.73 30.66
CA GLY A 150 2.16 6.28 31.70
C GLY A 150 3.59 6.46 31.25
N ALA A 151 4.50 6.66 32.21
CA ALA A 151 5.93 6.79 31.93
C ALA A 151 6.50 5.50 31.29
N ASP A 152 5.98 4.35 31.70
CA ASP A 152 6.46 3.04 31.26
C ASP A 152 5.67 2.47 30.07
N GLN A 153 4.85 3.29 29.39
CA GLN A 153 4.12 2.82 28.23
C GLN A 153 5.09 2.45 27.09
N PRO A 154 4.96 1.27 26.46
CA PRO A 154 5.84 0.92 25.34
C PRO A 154 5.69 1.90 24.18
N ARG A 155 6.82 2.31 23.60
CA ARG A 155 6.85 3.08 22.34
C ARG A 155 6.13 2.31 21.24
N GLY A 156 5.39 3.03 20.40
CA GLY A 156 4.47 2.50 19.39
C GLY A 156 3.07 2.11 19.90
N LEU A 157 2.88 1.79 21.19
CA LEU A 157 1.56 1.32 21.68
C LEU A 157 0.48 2.40 21.58
N GLY A 158 0.82 3.67 21.81
CA GLY A 158 -0.12 4.77 21.63
C GLY A 158 -0.54 4.97 20.16
N ALA A 159 0.31 4.62 19.19
CA ALA A 159 -0.05 4.63 17.77
C ALA A 159 -1.04 3.51 17.42
N VAL A 160 -0.87 2.32 18.03
CA VAL A 160 -1.86 1.23 17.96
C VAL A 160 -3.21 1.71 18.53
N ALA A 161 -3.20 2.33 19.71
CA ALA A 161 -4.41 2.85 20.34
C ALA A 161 -5.08 3.97 19.52
N LYS A 162 -4.29 4.88 18.92
CA LYS A 162 -4.79 5.93 18.03
C LYS A 162 -5.46 5.36 16.78
N THR A 163 -4.85 4.37 16.15
CA THR A 163 -5.39 3.69 14.96
C THR A 163 -6.67 2.94 15.30
N LEU A 164 -6.68 2.22 16.42
CA LEU A 164 -7.85 1.49 16.93
C LEU A 164 -8.99 2.44 17.34
N SER A 165 -8.68 3.62 17.88
CA SER A 165 -9.69 4.65 18.16
C SER A 165 -10.44 5.08 16.91
N MET A 166 -9.76 5.12 15.76
CA MET A 166 -10.42 5.44 14.49
C MET A 166 -11.33 4.28 14.04
N ASP A 167 -10.97 3.03 14.34
CA ASP A 167 -11.84 1.86 14.10
C ASP A 167 -13.05 1.87 15.02
N MET A 168 -12.89 2.29 16.28
CA MET A 168 -14.00 2.49 17.21
C MET A 168 -14.98 3.57 16.75
N ARG A 169 -14.57 4.51 15.89
CA ARG A 169 -15.46 5.53 15.31
C ARG A 169 -16.13 5.08 14.02
N ALA A 170 -15.74 3.94 13.47
CA ALA A 170 -16.46 3.31 12.40
C ALA A 170 -17.75 2.69 12.95
N ASN A 171 -18.84 2.79 12.19
CA ASN A 171 -20.09 2.12 12.48
C ASN A 171 -20.06 0.67 11.94
N ASP A 172 -18.99 -0.06 12.28
CA ASP A 172 -18.79 -1.44 11.86
C ASP A 172 -18.18 -2.25 13.03
N ARG A 173 -19.06 -2.95 13.75
CA ARG A 173 -18.69 -3.77 14.91
C ARG A 173 -17.85 -4.99 14.52
N GLY A 174 -18.15 -5.58 13.36
CA GLY A 174 -17.41 -6.72 12.83
C GLY A 174 -15.95 -6.36 12.53
N TRP A 175 -15.74 -5.18 11.95
CA TRP A 175 -14.42 -4.61 11.70
C TRP A 175 -13.63 -4.35 12.99
N LEU A 176 -14.25 -3.72 13.98
CA LEU A 176 -13.61 -3.50 15.29
C LEU A 176 -13.24 -4.83 15.96
N LYS A 177 -14.14 -5.83 15.89
CA LYS A 177 -13.89 -7.16 16.45
C LYS A 177 -12.71 -7.85 15.76
N LEU A 178 -12.66 -7.82 14.43
CA LEU A 178 -11.54 -8.37 13.65
C LEU A 178 -10.20 -7.74 14.04
N LYS A 179 -10.17 -6.41 14.22
CA LYS A 179 -8.97 -5.67 14.65
C LYS A 179 -8.51 -6.08 16.04
N LEU A 180 -9.44 -6.15 17.00
CA LEU A 180 -9.15 -6.56 18.37
C LEU A 180 -8.65 -8.00 18.45
N ASP A 181 -9.27 -8.93 17.71
CA ASP A 181 -8.86 -10.33 17.68
C ASP A 181 -7.47 -10.49 17.04
N THR A 182 -7.18 -9.68 16.01
CA THR A 182 -5.85 -9.63 15.37
C THR A 182 -4.76 -9.15 16.34
N LEU A 183 -5.03 -8.07 17.08
CA LEU A 183 -4.11 -7.53 18.09
C LEU A 183 -3.95 -8.47 19.29
N ALA A 184 -5.03 -9.16 19.70
CA ALA A 184 -5.01 -10.12 20.79
C ALA A 184 -4.10 -11.32 20.49
N ARG A 185 -3.85 -11.63 19.21
CA ARG A 185 -2.92 -12.69 18.77
C ARG A 185 -1.50 -12.18 18.51
N THR A 186 -1.19 -10.92 18.78
CA THR A 186 0.15 -10.35 18.54
C THR A 186 1.12 -10.85 19.62
N VAL A 187 2.16 -11.53 19.18
CA VAL A 187 3.25 -12.03 20.03
C VAL A 187 4.23 -10.89 20.27
N GLY A 188 4.58 -10.64 21.52
CA GLY A 188 5.58 -9.64 21.89
C GLY A 188 6.93 -10.27 22.23
N GLU A 189 7.84 -9.45 22.74
CA GLU A 189 9.16 -9.86 23.22
C GLU A 189 9.10 -10.94 24.32
N ARG A 190 8.15 -10.78 25.25
CA ARG A 190 8.00 -11.66 26.40
C ARG A 190 6.53 -11.82 26.75
N SER A 191 6.10 -13.08 26.91
CA SER A 191 4.80 -13.39 27.49
C SER A 191 4.81 -13.13 29.00
N PHE A 192 3.67 -12.74 29.54
CA PHE A 192 3.54 -12.43 30.97
C PHE A 192 2.13 -12.70 31.47
N GLU A 193 1.96 -12.80 32.78
CA GLU A 193 0.66 -12.91 33.41
C GLU A 193 0.13 -11.52 33.79
N MET A 194 -1.14 -11.26 33.51
CA MET A 194 -1.83 -10.05 33.94
C MET A 194 -3.09 -10.38 34.74
N PRO A 195 -3.47 -9.58 35.75
CA PRO A 195 -4.70 -9.77 36.51
C PRO A 195 -5.92 -9.38 35.68
N PHE A 196 -6.56 -10.32 34.98
CA PHE A 196 -7.61 -10.04 34.01
C PHE A 196 -8.95 -9.64 34.68
N PRO A 197 -9.65 -8.60 34.19
CA PRO A 197 -10.99 -8.23 34.69
C PRO A 197 -12.03 -9.35 34.52
N PRO A 198 -13.11 -9.39 35.33
CA PRO A 198 -13.42 -8.50 36.46
C PRO A 198 -12.79 -8.94 37.78
N HIS A 199 -12.41 -10.22 37.92
CA HIS A 199 -12.03 -10.80 39.21
C HIS A 199 -10.52 -10.73 39.49
N GLY A 200 -9.71 -10.31 38.51
CA GLY A 200 -8.26 -10.20 38.66
C GLY A 200 -7.53 -11.53 38.55
N GLU A 201 -8.17 -12.57 38.00
CA GLU A 201 -7.54 -13.85 37.75
C GLU A 201 -6.36 -13.69 36.80
N LYS A 202 -5.24 -14.34 37.12
CA LYS A 202 -4.04 -14.23 36.32
C LYS A 202 -4.24 -14.93 34.98
N LYS A 203 -4.09 -14.18 33.90
CA LYS A 203 -4.15 -14.68 32.53
C LYS A 203 -2.80 -14.50 31.85
N LEU A 204 -2.27 -15.58 31.28
CA LEU A 204 -1.07 -15.53 30.45
C LEU A 204 -1.40 -14.87 29.11
N VAL A 205 -0.64 -13.83 28.76
CA VAL A 205 -0.77 -13.09 27.50
C VAL A 205 0.53 -13.14 26.70
N PRO A 206 0.46 -13.26 25.35
CA PRO A 206 1.64 -13.31 24.47
C PRO A 206 2.54 -12.07 24.47
N GLY A 207 2.05 -10.92 24.93
CA GLY A 207 2.80 -9.67 24.90
C GLY A 207 1.93 -8.45 25.20
N VAL A 208 2.52 -7.25 25.23
CA VAL A 208 1.83 -6.03 25.69
C VAL A 208 0.69 -5.61 24.77
N VAL A 209 0.87 -5.72 23.45
CA VAL A 209 -0.20 -5.45 22.46
C VAL A 209 -1.38 -6.39 22.66
N SER A 210 -1.11 -7.67 22.92
CA SER A 210 -2.15 -8.65 23.21
C SER A 210 -2.88 -8.33 24.51
N ALA A 211 -2.14 -7.98 25.58
CA ALA A 211 -2.70 -7.55 26.86
C ALA A 211 -3.64 -6.35 26.70
N PHE A 212 -3.19 -5.33 25.96
CA PHE A 212 -3.95 -4.15 25.59
C PHE A 212 -5.25 -4.54 24.86
N ALA A 213 -5.15 -5.31 23.79
CA ALA A 213 -6.30 -5.68 22.97
C ALA A 213 -7.32 -6.53 23.74
N GLN A 214 -6.87 -7.46 24.57
CA GLN A 214 -7.76 -8.29 25.38
C GLN A 214 -8.50 -7.46 26.45
N ALA A 215 -7.83 -6.50 27.10
CA ALA A 215 -8.47 -5.60 28.05
C ALA A 215 -9.49 -4.66 27.37
N VAL A 216 -9.17 -4.15 26.18
CA VAL A 216 -10.10 -3.35 25.37
C VAL A 216 -11.30 -4.20 24.93
N ASN A 217 -11.06 -5.41 24.41
CA ASN A 217 -12.12 -6.33 23.99
C ASN A 217 -13.07 -6.67 25.15
N TYR A 218 -12.53 -6.94 26.34
CA TYR A 218 -13.34 -7.12 27.55
C TYR A 218 -14.25 -5.92 27.81
N ARG A 219 -13.73 -4.69 27.69
CA ARG A 219 -14.54 -3.50 27.91
C ARG A 219 -15.61 -3.35 26.83
N CYS A 220 -15.29 -3.60 25.56
CA CYS A 220 -16.25 -3.60 24.46
C CYS A 220 -17.39 -4.61 24.69
N GLU A 221 -17.07 -5.82 25.15
CA GLU A 221 -18.06 -6.83 25.53
C GLU A 221 -18.94 -6.35 26.68
N LYS A 222 -18.37 -5.72 27.72
CA LYS A 222 -19.15 -5.16 28.84
C LYS A 222 -20.07 -4.00 28.44
N LEU A 223 -19.75 -3.30 27.36
CA LEU A 223 -20.61 -2.24 26.82
C LEU A 223 -21.70 -2.80 25.89
N GLY A 224 -21.73 -4.12 25.66
CA GLY A 224 -22.67 -4.77 24.75
C GLY A 224 -22.43 -4.37 23.28
N VAL A 225 -21.17 -4.06 22.94
CA VAL A 225 -20.81 -3.61 21.58
C VAL A 225 -21.10 -4.69 20.56
N PHE A 226 -20.80 -5.95 20.90
CA PHE A 226 -20.92 -7.10 20.00
C PHE A 226 -22.22 -7.88 20.15
N ASP A 227 -23.10 -7.48 21.08
CA ASP A 227 -24.36 -8.19 21.35
C ASP A 227 -25.50 -7.80 20.38
N LYS A 228 -25.33 -6.69 19.67
CA LYS A 228 -26.31 -6.20 18.68
C LYS A 228 -25.86 -6.68 17.30
N GLU A 229 -26.73 -7.40 16.58
CA GLU A 229 -26.52 -7.66 15.15
C GLU A 229 -26.41 -6.32 14.42
N ASP A 230 -25.28 -6.09 13.75
CA ASP A 230 -25.08 -4.92 12.91
C ASP A 230 -25.72 -5.20 11.54
N ASP A 231 -26.66 -4.36 11.12
CA ASP A 231 -27.27 -4.46 9.79
C ASP A 231 -26.30 -4.04 8.66
N SER A 232 -25.12 -3.46 8.98
CA SER A 232 -24.16 -2.97 7.98
C SER A 232 -22.69 -3.21 8.36
N ASN A 233 -22.07 -4.26 7.78
CA ASN A 233 -20.62 -4.51 7.86
C ASN A 233 -19.86 -3.76 6.75
N SER A 234 -20.12 -2.47 6.61
CA SER A 234 -19.68 -1.69 5.43
C SER A 234 -18.16 -1.62 5.20
N VAL A 235 -17.32 -1.68 6.25
CA VAL A 235 -15.86 -1.72 6.09
C VAL A 235 -15.43 -3.15 5.82
N LEU A 236 -15.89 -4.09 6.64
CA LEU A 236 -15.52 -5.50 6.55
C LEU A 236 -15.93 -6.14 5.21
N ASP A 237 -17.11 -5.78 4.69
CA ASP A 237 -17.64 -6.28 3.41
C ASP A 237 -16.87 -5.72 2.19
N THR A 238 -16.11 -4.63 2.38
CA THR A 238 -15.27 -4.03 1.33
C THR A 238 -13.84 -4.52 1.33
N LEU A 239 -13.50 -5.50 2.17
CA LEU A 239 -12.21 -6.18 2.08
C LEU A 239 -12.16 -7.05 0.82
N PHE A 240 -11.09 -6.90 0.02
CA PHE A 240 -10.84 -7.85 -1.06
C PHE A 240 -10.32 -9.21 -0.54
N SER A 241 -9.76 -9.25 0.67
CA SER A 241 -9.30 -10.47 1.33
C SER A 241 -9.34 -10.35 2.86
N LEU A 242 -10.01 -11.30 3.52
CA LEU A 242 -10.08 -11.37 4.99
C LEU A 242 -8.77 -11.83 5.61
N GLU A 243 -8.13 -12.82 5.01
CA GLU A 243 -6.79 -13.26 5.38
C GLU A 243 -5.73 -12.53 4.56
N GLU A 244 -4.49 -12.51 5.04
CA GLU A 244 -3.39 -12.00 4.22
C GLU A 244 -3.17 -12.97 3.05
N PRO A 245 -3.32 -12.51 1.79
CA PRO A 245 -3.05 -13.34 0.62
C PRO A 245 -1.67 -13.99 0.71
N LYS A 246 -1.60 -15.29 0.40
CA LYS A 246 -0.36 -16.06 0.45
C LYS A 246 0.27 -16.10 -0.94
N THR A 247 1.59 -15.92 -0.96
CA THR A 247 2.38 -16.03 -2.18
C THR A 247 2.78 -17.47 -2.43
N GLY A 248 2.83 -17.88 -3.69
CA GLY A 248 3.42 -19.16 -4.09
C GLY A 248 4.93 -19.22 -3.82
N THR A 249 5.58 -20.30 -4.28
CA THR A 249 7.04 -20.49 -4.16
C THR A 249 7.85 -19.43 -4.90
N ASP A 250 7.24 -18.80 -5.91
CA ASP A 250 7.88 -17.76 -6.72
C ASP A 250 7.87 -16.40 -6.03
N GLY A 251 7.14 -16.27 -4.92
CA GLY A 251 7.08 -15.07 -4.10
C GLY A 251 6.21 -13.96 -4.70
N THR A 252 6.44 -12.72 -4.24
CA THR A 252 5.77 -11.51 -4.74
C THR A 252 6.73 -10.35 -4.71
N LEU A 253 6.45 -9.30 -5.50
CA LEU A 253 7.17 -8.05 -5.36
C LEU A 253 6.88 -7.41 -3.99
N SER A 254 7.96 -6.94 -3.37
CA SER A 254 7.94 -6.21 -2.10
C SER A 254 8.76 -4.94 -2.26
N TRP A 255 8.18 -3.81 -1.86
CA TRP A 255 8.94 -2.58 -1.67
C TRP A 255 9.52 -2.55 -0.26
N THR A 256 10.80 -2.24 -0.13
CA THR A 256 11.49 -2.18 1.17
C THR A 256 12.31 -0.91 1.31
N VAL A 257 12.37 -0.36 2.52
CA VAL A 257 13.16 0.83 2.86
C VAL A 257 13.77 0.71 4.25
N ASP A 258 15.02 1.14 4.39
CA ASP A 258 15.71 1.18 5.69
C ASP A 258 15.32 2.42 6.48
N ILE A 259 15.12 2.24 7.79
CA ILE A 259 14.79 3.30 8.74
C ILE A 259 15.80 3.24 9.88
N TYR A 260 16.49 4.36 10.08
CA TYR A 260 17.42 4.56 11.18
C TYR A 260 17.00 5.77 12.02
N ASN A 261 16.69 5.54 13.30
CA ASN A 261 16.43 6.61 14.26
C ASN A 261 17.58 6.67 15.29
N PRO A 262 18.52 7.62 15.17
CA PRO A 262 19.66 7.73 16.07
C PRO A 262 19.28 8.14 17.50
N ALA A 263 18.14 8.81 17.70
CA ALA A 263 17.72 9.26 19.03
C ALA A 263 17.36 8.08 19.94
N THR A 264 16.79 7.03 19.35
CA THR A 264 16.30 5.85 20.07
C THR A 264 17.06 4.57 19.74
N GLY A 265 18.03 4.63 18.81
CA GLY A 265 18.85 3.50 18.38
C GLY A 265 18.09 2.47 17.53
N GLU A 266 16.97 2.86 16.92
CA GLU A 266 16.21 1.96 16.05
C GLU A 266 16.90 1.85 14.69
N ASP A 267 16.97 0.64 14.17
CA ASP A 267 17.61 0.31 12.90
C ASP A 267 16.89 -0.92 12.31
N PHE A 268 16.01 -0.67 11.36
CA PHE A 268 15.12 -1.69 10.83
C PHE A 268 14.65 -1.40 9.41
N VAL A 269 14.14 -2.42 8.75
CA VAL A 269 13.58 -2.40 7.40
C VAL A 269 12.06 -2.38 7.49
N LEU A 270 11.44 -1.43 6.79
CA LEU A 270 10.01 -1.43 6.48
C LEU A 270 9.78 -2.16 5.16
N GLY A 271 8.90 -3.16 5.15
CA GLY A 271 8.51 -3.89 3.95
C GLY A 271 7.01 -3.76 3.63
N LEU A 272 6.69 -3.60 2.35
CA LEU A 272 5.33 -3.55 1.81
C LEU A 272 5.17 -4.58 0.69
N LYS A 273 4.23 -5.52 0.88
CA LYS A 273 3.85 -6.51 -0.13
C LYS A 273 2.80 -5.89 -1.02
N GLU A 274 2.99 -6.07 -2.32
CA GLU A 274 2.15 -5.48 -3.34
C GLU A 274 1.37 -6.55 -4.09
N ILE A 275 0.14 -6.21 -4.47
CA ILE A 275 -0.73 -7.04 -5.30
C ILE A 275 -1.27 -6.17 -6.42
N THR A 276 -1.28 -6.73 -7.63
CA THR A 276 -1.98 -6.16 -8.78
C THR A 276 -3.39 -6.72 -8.79
N LEU A 277 -4.38 -5.84 -8.62
CA LEU A 277 -5.79 -6.19 -8.68
C LEU A 277 -6.23 -6.43 -10.14
N PRO A 278 -7.40 -7.08 -10.37
CA PRO A 278 -7.90 -7.34 -11.73
C PRO A 278 -8.15 -6.09 -12.59
N ASP A 279 -8.28 -4.92 -11.97
CA ASP A 279 -8.38 -3.62 -12.63
C ASP A 279 -7.02 -3.07 -13.13
N GLY A 280 -5.93 -3.80 -12.90
CA GLY A 280 -4.56 -3.43 -13.25
C GLY A 280 -3.90 -2.48 -12.25
N VAL A 281 -4.57 -2.12 -11.15
CA VAL A 281 -4.01 -1.24 -10.11
C VAL A 281 -3.18 -2.07 -9.14
N THR A 282 -1.90 -1.73 -9.01
CA THR A 282 -1.02 -2.30 -8.00
C THR A 282 -1.08 -1.47 -6.72
N ARG A 283 -1.28 -2.14 -5.59
CA ARG A 283 -1.33 -1.50 -4.27
C ARG A 283 -0.68 -2.36 -3.19
N PRO A 284 -0.18 -1.75 -2.11
CA PRO A 284 0.21 -2.48 -0.92
C PRO A 284 -0.99 -3.18 -0.27
N TYR A 285 -0.81 -4.40 0.22
CA TYR A 285 -1.84 -5.14 0.97
C TYR A 285 -1.38 -5.64 2.34
N SER A 286 -0.07 -5.57 2.62
CA SER A 286 0.51 -6.00 3.88
C SER A 286 1.81 -5.24 4.15
N VAL A 287 2.06 -4.95 5.42
CA VAL A 287 3.24 -4.28 5.95
C VAL A 287 3.89 -5.11 7.07
N TRP A 288 5.22 -5.15 7.11
CA TRP A 288 6.00 -5.78 8.18
C TRP A 288 7.30 -5.02 8.43
N LEU A 289 7.91 -5.30 9.59
CA LEU A 289 9.17 -4.72 10.03
C LEU A 289 10.19 -5.83 10.33
N SER A 290 11.46 -5.58 10.01
CA SER A 290 12.56 -6.49 10.30
C SER A 290 13.77 -5.73 10.84
N GLY A 291 14.36 -6.16 11.96
CA GLY A 291 15.49 -5.47 12.60
C GLY A 291 15.19 -5.04 14.04
N ASN A 292 15.81 -3.93 14.47
CA ASN A 292 15.67 -3.36 15.80
C ASN A 292 14.61 -2.25 15.82
N TYR A 293 13.44 -2.55 16.37
CA TYR A 293 12.31 -1.63 16.49
C TYR A 293 11.45 -1.97 17.73
N PRO A 294 10.62 -1.03 18.23
CA PRO A 294 9.71 -1.30 19.34
C PRO A 294 8.66 -2.35 18.97
N ARG A 295 8.57 -3.43 19.74
CA ARG A 295 7.65 -4.55 19.44
C ARG A 295 6.16 -4.19 19.45
N ALA A 296 5.77 -3.06 20.03
CA ALA A 296 4.39 -2.61 19.90
C ALA A 296 4.02 -2.24 18.46
N LEU A 297 5.01 -1.91 17.60
CA LEU A 297 4.80 -1.67 16.19
C LEU A 297 4.33 -2.91 15.42
N ASP A 298 4.57 -4.13 15.94
CA ASP A 298 3.97 -5.35 15.37
C ASP A 298 2.44 -5.34 15.45
N GLY A 299 1.89 -4.70 16.49
CA GLY A 299 0.47 -4.43 16.58
C GLY A 299 -0.01 -3.47 15.49
N LEU A 300 0.75 -2.38 15.29
CA LEU A 300 0.43 -1.34 14.31
C LEU A 300 0.47 -1.89 12.89
N THR A 301 1.52 -2.62 12.53
CA THR A 301 1.68 -3.21 11.20
C THR A 301 0.58 -4.21 10.90
N ARG A 302 0.21 -5.06 11.86
CA ARG A 302 -0.92 -6.01 11.70
C ARG A 302 -2.25 -5.34 11.39
N ILE A 303 -2.60 -4.28 12.12
CA ILE A 303 -3.85 -3.57 11.86
C ILE A 303 -3.77 -2.73 10.59
N LEU A 304 -2.63 -2.10 10.28
CA LEU A 304 -2.45 -1.41 9.01
C LEU A 304 -2.55 -2.36 7.81
N SER A 305 -2.01 -3.59 7.91
CA SER A 305 -2.20 -4.62 6.87
C SER A 305 -3.67 -4.97 6.64
N LEU A 306 -4.53 -4.92 7.67
CA LEU A 306 -5.98 -5.01 7.48
C LEU A 306 -6.53 -3.78 6.76
N ASP A 307 -6.12 -2.57 7.17
CA ASP A 307 -6.55 -1.31 6.53
C ASP A 307 -6.17 -1.25 5.04
N MET A 308 -4.99 -1.76 4.69
CA MET A 308 -4.50 -1.84 3.30
C MET A 308 -5.35 -2.76 2.42
N ARG A 309 -6.10 -3.69 3.01
CA ARG A 309 -6.98 -4.64 2.31
C ARG A 309 -8.40 -4.13 2.07
N VAL A 310 -8.74 -2.96 2.61
CA VAL A 310 -9.99 -2.26 2.31
C VAL A 310 -9.94 -1.72 0.89
N MET A 311 -10.93 -2.03 0.06
CA MET A 311 -10.92 -1.67 -1.37
C MET A 311 -10.78 -0.16 -1.61
N ASP A 312 -11.42 0.67 -0.79
CA ASP A 312 -11.31 2.14 -0.88
C ASP A 312 -9.95 2.64 -0.31
N PRO A 313 -9.05 3.19 -1.15
CA PRO A 313 -7.75 3.70 -0.68
C PRO A 313 -7.89 4.92 0.24
N ALA A 314 -9.02 5.62 0.25
CA ALA A 314 -9.25 6.74 1.15
C ALA A 314 -9.23 6.29 2.63
N TRP A 315 -9.59 5.03 2.90
CA TRP A 315 -9.55 4.43 4.24
C TRP A 315 -8.12 4.39 4.80
N ILE A 316 -7.21 3.71 4.09
CA ILE A 316 -5.80 3.62 4.52
C ILE A 316 -5.14 5.01 4.51
N GLY A 317 -5.44 5.85 3.52
CA GLY A 317 -4.95 7.23 3.48
C GLY A 317 -5.35 8.02 4.73
N MET A 318 -6.61 7.95 5.15
CA MET A 318 -7.09 8.59 6.38
C MET A 318 -6.33 8.09 7.63
N LYS A 319 -6.12 6.77 7.75
CA LYS A 319 -5.37 6.18 8.87
C LYS A 319 -3.94 6.72 8.94
N LEU A 320 -3.23 6.69 7.81
CA LEU A 320 -1.84 7.14 7.72
C LEU A 320 -1.71 8.64 8.01
N ARG A 321 -2.62 9.48 7.49
CA ARG A 321 -2.61 10.93 7.76
C ARG A 321 -2.72 11.25 9.25
N LYS A 322 -3.45 10.46 10.04
CA LYS A 322 -3.52 10.67 11.50
C LYS A 322 -2.25 10.26 12.26
N LEU A 323 -1.33 9.54 11.61
CA LEU A 323 -0.05 9.14 12.20
C LEU A 323 1.09 10.11 11.85
N LEU A 324 0.95 10.96 10.84
CA LEU A 324 1.99 11.91 10.38
C LEU A 324 2.50 12.85 11.47
N ASP A 325 1.61 13.30 12.37
CA ASP A 325 1.96 14.20 13.46
C ASP A 325 1.98 13.49 14.83
N TYR A 326 2.12 12.17 14.85
CA TYR A 326 2.15 11.42 16.11
C TYR A 326 3.51 11.63 16.82
N PRO A 327 3.56 12.20 18.03
CA PRO A 327 4.79 12.37 18.77
C PRO A 327 5.09 11.13 19.61
N GLU A 328 6.37 10.81 19.77
CA GLU A 328 6.85 9.82 20.74
C GLU A 328 7.84 10.48 21.71
N PRO A 329 7.83 10.12 23.01
CA PRO A 329 8.82 10.62 23.95
C PRO A 329 10.24 10.29 23.46
N LEU A 330 11.05 11.33 23.23
CA LEU A 330 12.43 11.23 22.71
C LEU A 330 12.54 10.48 21.39
N GLY A 331 11.46 10.41 20.61
CA GLY A 331 11.42 9.68 19.35
C GLY A 331 11.62 10.54 18.10
N ASP A 332 11.74 11.86 18.24
CA ASP A 332 11.91 12.76 17.11
C ASP A 332 13.32 12.68 16.53
N PHE A 333 13.43 12.81 15.20
CA PHE A 333 14.71 12.67 14.50
C PHE A 333 14.68 13.29 13.10
N MET A 334 15.86 13.64 12.60
CA MET A 334 16.05 14.14 11.24
C MET A 334 16.10 12.98 10.24
N ALA A 335 15.27 13.03 9.20
CA ALA A 335 15.32 12.10 8.07
C ALA A 335 14.94 12.77 6.75
N PHE A 336 15.24 12.13 5.63
CA PHE A 336 14.93 12.66 4.30
C PHE A 336 13.42 12.74 4.07
N VAL A 337 12.96 13.82 3.44
CA VAL A 337 11.60 13.89 2.90
C VAL A 337 11.56 12.99 1.66
N PRO A 338 10.71 11.95 1.64
CA PRO A 338 10.66 11.00 0.52
C PRO A 338 10.49 11.71 -0.82
N GLY A 339 11.15 11.18 -1.85
CA GLY A 339 11.19 11.79 -3.19
C GLY A 339 12.08 13.04 -3.32
N THR A 340 12.70 13.52 -2.25
CA THR A 340 13.56 14.72 -2.28
C THR A 340 14.94 14.48 -1.68
N ARG A 341 15.85 15.46 -1.87
CA ARG A 341 17.15 15.52 -1.18
C ARG A 341 17.14 16.34 0.11
N ARG A 342 15.98 16.82 0.55
CA ARG A 342 15.84 17.64 1.75
C ARG A 342 15.62 16.73 2.96
N GLN A 343 16.15 17.12 4.10
CA GLN A 343 15.85 16.49 5.39
C GLN A 343 14.99 17.42 6.23
N GLN A 344 14.17 16.83 7.09
CA GLN A 344 13.38 17.55 8.08
C GLN A 344 13.30 16.75 9.38
N ASN A 345 12.90 17.42 10.46
CA ASN A 345 12.66 16.74 11.73
C ASN A 345 11.28 16.07 11.70
N TRP A 346 11.23 14.77 11.98
CA TRP A 346 10.02 14.00 12.10
C TRP A 346 9.68 13.81 13.59
N PRO A 347 8.40 13.89 13.98
CA PRO A 347 8.01 13.85 15.40
C PRO A 347 8.16 12.47 16.05
N SER A 348 8.23 11.41 15.25
CA SER A 348 8.49 10.05 15.71
C SER A 348 8.84 9.11 14.55
N THR A 349 9.35 7.92 14.89
CA THR A 349 9.49 6.80 13.96
C THR A 349 8.16 6.39 13.33
N VAL A 350 7.07 6.42 14.10
CA VAL A 350 5.72 6.12 13.58
C VAL A 350 5.30 7.11 12.51
N ALA A 351 5.56 8.40 12.72
CA ALA A 351 5.25 9.45 11.75
C ALA A 351 6.03 9.27 10.46
N TYR A 352 7.34 9.00 10.57
CA TYR A 352 8.17 8.75 9.40
C TYR A 352 7.76 7.48 8.64
N LEU A 353 7.43 6.40 9.36
CA LEU A 353 6.87 5.18 8.79
C LEU A 353 5.58 5.47 8.01
N ALA A 354 4.66 6.27 8.57
CA ALA A 354 3.43 6.65 7.89
C ALA A 354 3.69 7.45 6.60
N GLN A 355 4.66 8.39 6.63
CA GLN A 355 5.06 9.13 5.43
C GLN A 355 5.65 8.21 4.36
N LEU A 356 6.51 7.26 4.73
CA LEU A 356 7.13 6.32 3.79
C LEU A 356 6.08 5.44 3.12
N ILE A 357 5.07 4.98 3.88
CA ILE A 357 3.94 4.24 3.31
C ILE A 357 3.15 5.13 2.35
N ILE A 358 2.79 6.37 2.74
CA ILE A 358 2.11 7.33 1.85
C ILE A 358 2.90 7.54 0.57
N HIS A 359 4.21 7.75 0.68
CA HIS A 359 5.09 7.94 -0.46
C HIS A 359 5.05 6.72 -1.40
N ARG A 360 5.06 5.50 -0.86
CA ARG A 360 4.95 4.30 -1.70
C ARG A 360 3.59 4.21 -2.40
N TYR A 361 2.50 4.55 -1.72
CA TYR A 361 1.19 4.67 -2.36
C TYR A 361 1.16 5.74 -3.46
N ALA A 362 1.91 6.84 -3.28
CA ALA A 362 2.07 7.89 -4.28
C ALA A 362 2.89 7.47 -5.49
N MET A 363 3.98 6.73 -5.28
CA MET A 363 4.77 6.11 -6.35
C MET A 363 3.94 5.17 -7.24
N LEU A 364 2.95 4.49 -6.64
CA LEU A 364 2.00 3.60 -7.31
C LEU A 364 0.80 4.34 -7.93
N GLY A 365 0.68 5.64 -7.71
CA GLY A 365 -0.41 6.47 -8.23
C GLY A 365 -1.77 6.18 -7.58
N VAL A 366 -1.79 5.67 -6.35
CA VAL A 366 -3.02 5.35 -5.58
C VAL A 366 -3.40 6.48 -4.62
N LEU A 367 -2.42 7.04 -3.92
CA LEU A 367 -2.57 8.25 -3.10
C LEU A 367 -1.68 9.37 -3.66
N ASP A 368 -1.87 10.61 -3.24
CA ASP A 368 -0.91 11.69 -3.44
C ASP A 368 0.10 11.72 -2.28
N GLU A 369 1.11 12.60 -2.36
CA GLU A 369 2.14 12.75 -1.32
C GLU A 369 1.58 13.27 0.03
N LYS A 370 0.34 13.77 0.04
CA LYS A 370 -0.39 14.17 1.26
C LYS A 370 -1.26 13.03 1.81
N GLY A 371 -1.32 11.88 1.14
CA GLY A 371 -2.09 10.71 1.53
C GLY A 371 -3.57 10.74 1.13
N TYR A 372 -3.99 11.57 0.18
CA TYR A 372 -5.35 11.58 -0.39
C TYR A 372 -5.42 10.74 -1.67
N PRO A 373 -6.56 10.10 -1.99
CA PRO A 373 -6.68 9.31 -3.21
C PRO A 373 -6.49 10.16 -4.47
N THR A 374 -5.66 9.66 -5.41
CA THR A 374 -5.41 10.29 -6.72
C THR A 374 -6.59 10.10 -7.68
N ARG A 375 -7.22 8.91 -7.62
CA ARG A 375 -8.42 8.55 -8.38
C ARG A 375 -9.58 8.28 -7.44
N GLU A 376 -10.75 8.75 -7.84
CA GLU A 376 -12.01 8.36 -7.25
C GLU A 376 -12.41 7.03 -7.87
N MET A 377 -12.26 5.93 -7.12
CA MET A 377 -12.81 4.63 -7.51
C MET A 377 -14.34 4.70 -7.41
N GLY A 378 -15.00 5.30 -8.41
CA GLY A 378 -16.45 5.20 -8.65
C GLY A 378 -17.40 5.56 -7.50
N ILE A 379 -16.93 6.20 -6.43
CA ILE A 379 -17.73 6.48 -5.24
C ILE A 379 -17.34 7.87 -4.70
N LEU A 380 -17.86 8.89 -5.38
CA LEU A 380 -18.09 10.30 -4.97
C LEU A 380 -16.96 11.12 -4.31
N GLU A 381 -16.85 12.34 -4.82
CA GLU A 381 -15.92 13.43 -4.47
C GLU A 381 -15.72 13.63 -2.96
N SER A 382 -14.46 13.58 -2.54
CA SER A 382 -14.04 14.39 -1.39
C SER A 382 -13.96 15.85 -1.85
N PRO A 383 -14.38 16.84 -1.04
CA PRO A 383 -14.32 18.23 -1.43
C PRO A 383 -12.86 18.62 -1.69
N ARG A 384 -12.49 18.72 -2.97
CA ARG A 384 -11.25 19.34 -3.44
C ARG A 384 -11.52 20.82 -3.59
N ASP A 385 -10.55 21.65 -3.22
CA ASP A 385 -10.58 23.07 -3.58
C ASP A 385 -10.48 23.17 -5.10
N ASP A 386 -11.33 23.98 -5.75
CA ASP A 386 -11.39 24.13 -7.21
C ASP A 386 -10.05 24.56 -7.86
N ASN A 387 -9.07 24.96 -7.04
CA ASN A 387 -7.73 25.38 -7.44
C ASN A 387 -6.66 24.27 -7.38
N GLU A 388 -6.97 23.02 -7.00
CA GLU A 388 -5.97 21.94 -7.00
C GLU A 388 -5.72 21.37 -8.41
N PRO A 389 -4.44 21.22 -8.85
CA PRO A 389 -4.11 20.70 -10.17
C PRO A 389 -4.54 19.24 -10.31
N LYS A 390 -5.23 18.91 -11.41
CA LYS A 390 -5.63 17.54 -11.75
C LYS A 390 -4.39 16.66 -11.97
N LEU A 391 -4.21 15.63 -11.14
CA LEU A 391 -3.18 14.60 -11.30
C LEU A 391 -3.45 13.79 -12.58
N MET A 392 -2.53 13.87 -13.54
CA MET A 392 -2.55 13.04 -14.77
C MET A 392 -1.95 11.66 -14.49
N GLN A 393 -2.62 10.60 -14.99
CA GLN A 393 -2.13 9.23 -14.94
C GLN A 393 -0.84 9.07 -15.76
N GLY A 394 0.18 8.42 -15.18
CA GLY A 394 1.40 8.06 -15.90
C GLY A 394 1.17 6.99 -16.97
N ALA A 395 2.05 6.91 -17.96
CA ALA A 395 1.98 5.86 -18.98
C ALA A 395 2.29 4.47 -18.40
N LEU A 396 1.93 3.41 -19.13
CA LEU A 396 2.19 2.03 -18.72
C LEU A 396 3.70 1.74 -18.70
N CYS A 397 4.19 1.17 -17.60
CA CYS A 397 5.58 0.73 -17.48
C CYS A 397 5.75 -0.68 -18.04
N ASN A 398 6.63 -0.83 -19.04
CA ASN A 398 6.92 -2.13 -19.64
C ASN A 398 7.64 -3.09 -18.65
N GLU A 399 8.36 -2.57 -17.65
CA GLU A 399 9.08 -3.39 -16.66
C GLU A 399 8.16 -3.94 -15.56
N CYS A 400 7.38 -3.08 -14.89
CA CYS A 400 6.57 -3.50 -13.74
C CYS A 400 5.06 -3.53 -14.00
N GLY A 401 4.58 -3.18 -15.20
CA GLY A 401 3.16 -3.21 -15.56
C GLY A 401 2.29 -2.10 -14.93
N ASN A 402 2.89 -1.17 -14.17
CA ASN A 402 2.15 -0.09 -13.53
C ASN A 402 2.02 1.14 -14.43
N HIS A 403 0.87 1.82 -14.37
CA HIS A 403 0.61 3.09 -15.07
C HIS A 403 1.25 4.30 -14.35
N THR A 404 2.57 4.25 -14.22
CA THR A 404 3.37 5.15 -13.36
C THR A 404 4.59 5.72 -14.08
N VAL A 405 4.63 5.66 -15.41
CA VAL A 405 5.71 6.27 -16.20
C VAL A 405 5.45 7.77 -16.36
N ILE A 406 6.43 8.58 -15.96
CA ILE A 406 6.45 10.03 -16.09
C ILE A 406 7.67 10.48 -16.87
N ARG A 407 7.64 11.70 -17.43
CA ARG A 407 8.82 12.33 -18.04
C ARG A 407 9.63 13.02 -16.94
N LYS A 408 10.83 12.52 -16.64
CA LYS A 408 11.75 13.10 -15.67
C LYS A 408 13.12 13.31 -16.31
N ASP A 409 13.60 14.55 -16.26
CA ASP A 409 14.92 14.94 -16.80
C ASP A 409 15.11 14.56 -18.30
N GLY A 410 14.04 14.65 -19.10
CA GLY A 410 14.04 14.29 -20.53
C GLY A 410 13.84 12.80 -20.82
N CYS A 411 13.88 11.95 -19.79
CA CYS A 411 13.69 10.50 -19.92
C CYS A 411 12.34 10.05 -19.40
N ASP A 412 11.83 8.97 -19.97
CA ASP A 412 10.73 8.24 -19.37
C ASP A 412 11.25 7.57 -18.09
N PHE A 413 10.54 7.74 -16.97
CA PHE A 413 10.92 7.23 -15.65
C PHE A 413 9.70 6.62 -14.98
N CYS A 414 9.78 5.35 -14.58
CA CYS A 414 8.72 4.70 -13.82
C CYS A 414 8.88 4.98 -12.34
N THR A 415 7.92 5.67 -11.73
CA THR A 415 7.94 5.94 -10.29
C THR A 415 7.74 4.67 -9.45
N ALA A 416 7.12 3.61 -9.98
CA ALA A 416 6.87 2.39 -9.21
C ALA A 416 8.10 1.46 -9.07
N CYS A 417 8.90 1.28 -10.14
CA CYS A 417 10.03 0.36 -10.13
C CYS A 417 11.39 1.02 -10.41
N GLY A 418 11.41 2.32 -10.72
CA GLY A 418 12.64 3.05 -11.04
C GLY A 418 13.18 2.82 -12.46
N ALA A 419 12.47 2.08 -13.30
CA ALA A 419 12.87 1.85 -14.69
C ALA A 419 13.00 3.17 -15.46
N VAL A 420 14.12 3.33 -16.17
CA VAL A 420 14.37 4.46 -17.07
C VAL A 420 14.16 3.99 -18.51
N GLY A 421 13.20 4.59 -19.19
CA GLY A 421 12.87 4.33 -20.59
C GLY A 421 13.59 5.29 -21.53
N THR A 422 12.95 5.61 -22.64
CA THR A 422 13.56 6.39 -23.72
C THR A 422 13.83 7.83 -23.27
N CYS A 423 15.07 8.29 -23.46
CA CYS A 423 15.46 9.68 -23.27
C CYS A 423 15.29 10.44 -24.59
N GLY A 424 14.58 11.57 -24.54
CA GLY A 424 14.31 12.44 -25.69
C GLY A 424 14.87 13.84 -25.50
#